data_AF-A0A2M7IYF6-F1
#
_entry.id   AF-A0A2M7IYF6-F1
#
_cell.length_a   1.000
_cell.length_b   1.000
_cell.length_c   1.000
_cell.angle_alpha   90.00
_cell.angle_beta   90.00
_cell.angle_gamma   90.00
#
_symmetry.space_group_name_H-M   'P 1'
#
loop_
_entity.id
_entity.type
_entity.pdbx_description
1 polymer ?
#
loop_
_entity_poly.entity_id
_entity_poly.type
_entity_poly.pdbx_seq_one_letter_code
_entity_poly.pdbx_strand_id
1 'polypeptide(L)'
;MALGDKGGNVKCLQTFLAGQGSDIYPAGLVSGFYGSLTQQAVVRFQAKYASEILTPLGLTAPTGRVGLATLAKIKSLSLLK
;
A
#
# COMPACT_ATOMS: atom_id res chain seq x y z
N MET A 1 0.09 8.28 -4.36
CA MET A 1 -0.42 7.42 -5.45
C MET A 1 -1.86 7.03 -5.18
N ALA A 2 -2.69 6.91 -6.21
CA ALA A 2 -4.10 6.60 -6.13
C ALA A 2 -4.60 5.87 -7.39
N LEU A 3 -5.90 5.53 -7.40
CA LEU A 3 -6.57 4.87 -8.50
C LEU A 3 -6.32 5.63 -9.82
N GLY A 4 -5.94 4.89 -10.87
CA GLY A 4 -5.64 5.46 -12.19
C GLY A 4 -4.15 5.68 -12.46
N ASP A 5 -3.32 5.80 -11.41
CA ASP A 5 -1.87 6.01 -11.55
C ASP A 5 -1.21 4.85 -12.32
N LYS A 6 -0.15 5.18 -13.06
CA LYS A 6 0.62 4.22 -13.87
C LYS A 6 2.12 4.43 -13.72
N GLY A 7 2.89 3.39 -14.01
CA GLY A 7 4.35 3.46 -14.20
C GLY A 7 5.17 2.69 -13.18
N GLY A 8 6.49 2.93 -13.19
CA GLY A 8 7.47 2.19 -12.40
C GLY A 8 7.20 2.22 -10.90
N ASN A 9 6.80 3.38 -10.35
CA ASN A 9 6.47 3.51 -8.93
C ASN A 9 5.28 2.63 -8.52
N VAL A 10 4.30 2.46 -9.40
CA VAL A 10 3.18 1.54 -9.16
C VAL A 10 3.66 0.08 -9.16
N LYS A 11 4.58 -0.29 -10.07
CA LYS A 11 5.19 -1.62 -10.06
C LYS A 11 5.94 -1.88 -8.75
N CYS A 12 6.77 -0.93 -8.31
CA CYS A 12 7.49 -1.05 -7.04
C CYS A 12 6.54 -1.24 -5.85
N LEU A 13 5.46 -0.44 -5.79
CA LEU A 13 4.43 -0.61 -4.76
C LEU A 13 3.78 -2.00 -4.83
N GLN A 14 3.36 -2.44 -6.01
CA GLN A 14 2.70 -3.73 -6.19
C GLN A 14 3.61 -4.90 -5.79
N THR A 15 4.89 -4.86 -6.18
CA THR A 15 5.89 -5.84 -5.75
C THR A 15 6.05 -5.86 -4.23
N PHE A 16 6.15 -4.68 -3.61
CA PHE A 16 6.22 -4.58 -2.16
C PHE A 16 4.98 -5.18 -1.48
N LEU A 17 3.77 -4.82 -1.94
CA LEU A 17 2.50 -5.29 -1.38
C LEU A 17 2.33 -6.81 -1.57
N ALA A 18 2.73 -7.36 -2.71
CA ALA A 18 2.73 -8.80 -2.94
C ALA A 18 3.66 -9.53 -1.96
N GLY A 19 4.82 -8.94 -1.67
CA GLY A 19 5.75 -9.44 -0.65
C GLY A 19 5.26 -9.30 0.81
N GLN A 20 4.11 -8.68 1.07
CA GLN A 20 3.48 -8.67 2.39
C GLN A 20 2.58 -9.88 2.64
N GLY A 21 2.39 -10.75 1.64
CA GLY A 21 1.58 -11.96 1.72
C GLY A 21 0.17 -11.80 1.13
N SER A 22 -0.50 -12.93 0.94
CA SER A 22 -1.84 -13.00 0.32
C SER A 22 -2.92 -12.30 1.15
N ASP A 23 -2.76 -12.17 2.47
CA ASP A 23 -3.69 -11.42 3.31
C ASP A 23 -3.73 -9.92 2.95
N ILE A 24 -2.64 -9.39 2.41
CA ILE A 24 -2.57 -8.01 1.95
C ILE A 24 -2.91 -7.92 0.47
N TYR A 25 -2.22 -8.67 -0.38
CA TYR A 25 -2.41 -8.58 -1.83
C TYR A 25 -2.59 -9.96 -2.48
N PRO A 26 -3.76 -10.59 -2.34
CA PRO A 26 -4.00 -11.95 -2.81
C PRO A 26 -3.79 -12.11 -4.31
N ALA A 27 -4.11 -11.07 -5.08
CA ALA A 27 -3.94 -11.08 -6.52
C ALA A 27 -2.46 -11.06 -6.95
N GLY A 28 -1.55 -10.54 -6.11
CA GLY A 28 -0.12 -10.45 -6.40
C GLY A 28 0.25 -9.73 -7.71
N LEU A 29 -0.69 -8.99 -8.32
CA LEU A 29 -0.55 -8.51 -9.68
C LEU A 29 0.36 -7.27 -9.76
N VAL A 30 1.43 -7.37 -10.54
CA VAL A 30 2.39 -6.27 -10.81
C VAL A 30 2.23 -5.78 -12.25
N SER A 31 1.15 -5.05 -12.52
CA SER A 31 0.86 -4.51 -13.85
C SER A 31 1.50 -3.14 -14.10
N GLY A 32 1.86 -2.42 -13.04
CA GLY A 32 2.21 -1.00 -13.12
C GLY A 32 0.99 -0.08 -13.30
N PHE A 33 -0.22 -0.60 -13.14
CA PHE A 33 -1.47 0.18 -13.11
C PHE A 33 -2.12 0.08 -11.73
N TYR A 34 -2.45 1.23 -11.14
CA TYR A 34 -3.10 1.31 -9.85
C TYR A 34 -4.61 1.16 -10.05
N GLY A 35 -5.04 -0.10 -10.18
CA GLY A 35 -6.45 -0.47 -10.27
C GLY A 35 -7.09 -0.76 -8.90
N SER A 36 -8.31 -1.28 -8.92
CA SER A 36 -9.08 -1.64 -7.73
C SER A 36 -8.37 -2.67 -6.84
N LEU A 37 -7.67 -3.65 -7.44
CA LEU A 37 -6.92 -4.65 -6.70
C LEU A 37 -5.76 -4.05 -5.91
N THR A 38 -5.00 -3.13 -6.51
CA THR A 38 -3.93 -2.39 -5.83
C THR A 38 -4.49 -1.51 -4.72
N GLN A 39 -5.62 -0.83 -4.97
CA GLN A 39 -6.28 0.00 -3.96
C GLN A 39 -6.72 -0.81 -2.74
N GLN A 40 -7.34 -1.97 -2.95
CA GLN A 40 -7.75 -2.88 -1.87
C GLN A 40 -6.54 -3.40 -1.08
N ALA A 41 -5.43 -3.69 -1.76
CA ALA A 41 -4.21 -4.09 -1.08
C ALA A 41 -3.64 -2.97 -0.20
N VAL A 42 -3.69 -1.72 -0.67
CA VAL A 42 -3.29 -0.56 0.15
C VAL A 42 -4.24 -0.36 1.33
N VAL A 43 -5.56 -0.56 1.16
CA VAL A 43 -6.53 -0.54 2.27
C VAL A 43 -6.15 -1.55 3.35
N ARG A 44 -5.89 -2.80 2.97
CA ARG A 44 -5.53 -3.87 3.91
C ARG A 44 -4.19 -3.59 4.59
N PHE A 45 -3.21 -3.08 3.84
CA PHE A 45 -1.92 -2.68 4.39
C PHE A 45 -2.07 -1.55 5.41
N GLN A 46 -2.86 -0.53 5.11
CA GLN A 46 -3.14 0.58 6.02
C GLN A 46 -3.87 0.12 7.28
N ALA A 47 -4.81 -0.82 7.16
CA ALA A 47 -5.49 -1.43 8.31
C ALA A 47 -4.52 -2.23 9.19
N LYS A 48 -3.63 -3.03 8.59
CA LYS A 48 -2.61 -3.81 9.31
C LYS A 48 -1.67 -2.92 10.13
N TYR A 49 -1.35 -1.73 9.63
CA TYR A 49 -0.46 -0.76 10.30
C TYR A 49 -1.20 0.51 10.74
N ALA A 50 -2.45 0.38 11.19
CA ALA A 50 -3.32 1.51 11.50
C ALA A 50 -2.78 2.45 12.59
N SER A 51 -2.08 1.92 13.60
CA SER A 51 -1.45 2.69 14.67
C SER A 51 -0.35 3.63 14.16
N GLU A 52 0.32 3.26 13.06
CA GLU A 52 1.45 4.00 12.50
C GLU A 52 1.05 4.86 11.30
N ILE A 53 -0.03 4.52 10.60
CA ILE A 53 -0.45 5.20 9.38
C ILE A 53 -1.70 6.07 9.60
N LEU A 54 -2.72 5.54 10.30
CA LEU A 54 -4.04 6.18 10.38
C LEU A 54 -4.18 7.03 11.65
N THR A 55 -3.83 6.45 12.80
CA THR A 55 -3.97 7.08 14.12
C THR A 55 -3.24 8.43 14.21
N PRO A 56 -1.98 8.58 13.73
CA PRO A 56 -1.27 9.85 13.81
C PRO A 56 -1.89 10.95 12.94
N LEU A 57 -2.73 10.57 11.98
CA LEU A 57 -3.45 11.49 11.10
C LEU A 57 -4.91 11.71 11.54
N GLY A 58 -5.33 11.13 12.67
CA GLY A 58 -6.73 11.17 13.13
C GLY A 58 -7.69 10.41 12.22
N LEU A 59 -7.20 9.52 11.35
CA LEU A 59 -8.03 8.73 10.44
C LEU A 59 -8.54 7.47 11.16
N THR A 60 -9.83 7.20 11.02
CA THR A 60 -10.48 6.01 11.58
C THR A 60 -10.63 4.87 10.57
N ALA A 61 -10.41 5.14 9.29
CA ALA A 61 -10.54 4.17 8.21
C ALA A 61 -9.40 4.29 7.18
N PRO A 62 -8.98 3.17 6.57
CA PRO A 62 -8.06 3.17 5.44
C PRO A 62 -8.61 3.97 4.26
N THR A 63 -7.72 4.64 3.52
CA THR A 63 -8.09 5.47 2.37
C THR A 63 -7.84 4.77 1.03
N GLY A 64 -7.00 3.74 1.02
CA GLY A 64 -6.55 3.08 -0.20
C GLY A 64 -5.66 3.96 -1.09
N ARG A 65 -5.19 5.10 -0.57
CA ARG A 65 -4.25 6.01 -1.23
C ARG A 65 -2.89 5.93 -0.55
N VAL A 66 -1.81 5.94 -1.33
CA VAL A 66 -0.45 6.01 -0.78
C VAL A 66 -0.06 7.47 -0.61
N GLY A 67 -0.23 7.98 0.61
CA GLY A 67 0.27 9.28 1.08
C GLY A 67 1.60 9.17 1.84
N LEU A 68 2.05 10.26 2.46
CA LEU A 68 3.34 10.33 3.16
C LEU A 68 3.48 9.29 4.27
N ALA A 69 2.47 9.11 5.12
CA ALA A 69 2.51 8.13 6.22
C ALA A 69 2.59 6.68 5.70
N THR A 70 1.79 6.34 4.68
CA THR A 70 1.85 5.01 4.05
C THR A 70 3.20 4.77 3.39
N LEU A 71 3.74 5.77 2.68
CA LEU A 71 5.06 5.68 2.06
C LEU A 71 6.18 5.54 3.10
N ALA A 72 6.10 6.28 4.22
CA ALA A 72 7.06 6.17 5.31
C ALA A 72 7.08 4.75 5.89
N LYS A 73 5.90 4.15 6.11
CA LYS A 73 5.81 2.77 6.59
C LYS A 73 6.36 1.75 5.57
N ILE A 74 6.05 1.92 4.28
CA ILE A 74 6.62 1.08 3.21
C ILE A 74 8.15 1.15 3.21
N LYS A 75 8.72 2.35 3.30
CA LYS A 75 10.17 2.55 3.34
C LYS A 75 10.80 1.90 4.57
N SER A 76 10.22 2.11 5.76
CA SER A 76 10.68 1.48 7.00
C SER A 76 10.76 -0.05 6.86
N LEU A 77 9.73 -0.69 6.30
CA LEU A 77 9.71 -2.15 6.13
C LEU A 77 10.62 -2.64 4.99
N SER A 78 10.94 -1.80 4.02
CA SER A 78 11.85 -2.14 2.92
C SER A 78 13.32 -2.00 3.30
N LEU A 79 13.63 -1.16 4.29
CA LEU A 79 14.98 -0.94 4.82
C LEU A 79 15.38 -1.98 5.89
N LEU A 80 14.44 -2.77 6.40
CA LEU A 80 14.67 -3.81 7.41
C LEU A 80 14.94 -5.20 6.79
N LYS A 81 15.19 -5.26 5.48
CA LYS A 81 15.48 -6.49 4.72
C LYS A 81 16.92 -6.53 4.25
#